data_AF-A0A2K3KHJ5-F1
#
_entry.id   AF-A0A2K3KHJ5-F1
#
_cell.length_a   1.000
_cell.length_b   1.000
_cell.length_c   1.000
_cell.angle_alpha   90.00
_cell.angle_beta   90.00
_cell.angle_gamma   90.00
#
_symmetry.space_group_name_H-M   'P 1'
#
loop_
_entity.id
_entity.type
_entity.pdbx_description
1 polymer ?
#
loop_
_entity_poly.entity_id
_entity_poly.type
_entity_poly.pdbx_seq_one_letter_code
_entity_poly.pdbx_strand_id
1 'polypeptide(L)'
;MYAAQSKILTASNLSATLAPGLSNAAGNAILQKFQLAPRPAAASSNKLVFWRSPILGWMKENTDGSVTNVSAACAGLFRDHTSRFRHIHNL
;
A
#
# COMPACT_ATOMS: atom_id res chain seq x y z
N MET A 1 2.92 -10.36 20.72
CA MET A 1 3.32 -9.63 19.49
C MET A 1 3.48 -10.57 18.30
N TYR A 2 4.38 -11.56 18.36
CA TYR A 2 4.67 -12.53 17.28
C TYR A 2 3.45 -13.17 16.60
N ALA A 3 2.48 -13.65 17.37
CA ALA A 3 1.27 -14.29 16.82
C ALA A 3 0.40 -13.35 15.96
N ALA A 4 0.32 -12.06 16.30
CA ALA A 4 -0.43 -11.09 15.50
C ALA A 4 0.30 -10.77 14.19
N GLN A 5 1.63 -10.68 14.23
CA GLN A 5 2.46 -10.46 13.04
C GLN A 5 2.30 -11.60 12.03
N SER A 6 2.34 -12.84 12.53
CA SER A 6 2.12 -14.05 11.72
C SER A 6 0.73 -14.06 11.09
N LYS A 7 -0.33 -13.76 11.86
CA LYS A 7 -1.70 -13.69 11.32
C LYS A 7 -1.85 -12.66 10.20
N ILE A 8 -1.28 -11.46 10.36
CA ILE A 8 -1.33 -10.40 9.34
C ILE A 8 -0.58 -10.83 8.07
N LEU A 9 0.61 -11.42 8.23
CA LEU A 9 1.39 -11.89 7.08
C LEU A 9 0.66 -13.00 6.32
N THR A 10 0.08 -13.97 7.03
CA THR A 10 -0.72 -15.05 6.42
C THR A 10 -1.93 -14.50 5.68
N ALA A 11 -2.67 -13.57 6.27
CA ALA A 11 -3.83 -12.95 5.61
C ALA A 11 -3.44 -12.15 4.37
N SER A 12 -2.35 -11.39 4.44
CA SER A 12 -1.82 -10.62 3.30
C SER A 12 -1.37 -11.53 2.16
N ASN A 13 -0.68 -12.64 2.47
CA ASN A 13 -0.27 -13.63 1.48
C ASN A 13 -1.47 -14.32 0.83
N LEU A 14 -2.48 -14.71 1.63
CA LEU A 14 -3.72 -15.28 1.09
C LEU A 14 -4.42 -14.29 0.14
N SER A 15 -4.53 -13.02 0.54
CA SER A 15 -5.16 -11.99 -0.28
C SER A 15 -4.38 -11.72 -1.57
N ALA A 16 -3.05 -11.81 -1.56
CA ALA A 16 -2.22 -11.69 -2.75
C ALA A 16 -2.42 -12.87 -3.72
N THR A 17 -2.62 -14.09 -3.21
CA THR A 17 -2.95 -15.27 -4.05
C THR A 17 -4.36 -15.16 -4.65
N LEU A 18 -5.30 -14.55 -3.93
CA LEU A 18 -6.68 -14.35 -4.37
C LEU A 18 -6.86 -13.13 -5.27
N ALA A 19 -5.91 -12.18 -5.23
CA ALA A 19 -5.91 -11.05 -6.16
C ALA A 19 -5.66 -11.59 -7.57
N PRO A 20 -6.60 -11.42 -8.52
CA PRO A 20 -6.36 -11.84 -9.88
C PRO A 20 -5.13 -11.09 -10.39
N GLY A 21 -4.08 -11.84 -10.74
CA GLY A 21 -2.93 -11.29 -11.46
C GLY A 21 -3.50 -10.58 -12.69
N LEU A 22 -3.45 -9.26 -12.70
CA LEU A 22 -4.16 -8.41 -13.66
C LEU A 22 -3.51 -8.53 -15.04
N SER A 23 -3.81 -9.62 -15.73
CA SER A 23 -3.93 -9.63 -17.18
C SER A 23 -5.42 -9.72 -17.49
N ASN A 24 -6.13 -8.60 -17.38
CA ASN A 24 -7.51 -8.54 -17.87
C ASN A 24 -7.50 -8.65 -19.40
N ALA A 25 -8.63 -9.03 -20.01
CA ALA A 25 -8.71 -9.23 -21.47
C ALA A 25 -8.21 -8.02 -22.28
N ALA A 26 -8.44 -6.80 -21.76
CA ALA A 26 -7.94 -5.55 -22.32
C ALA A 26 -6.40 -5.46 -22.29
N GLY A 27 -5.76 -5.81 -21.16
CA GLY A 27 -4.31 -5.85 -21.02
C GLY A 27 -3.66 -6.89 -21.94
N ASN A 28 -4.29 -8.06 -22.12
CA ASN A 28 -3.81 -9.08 -23.05
C ASN A 28 -3.85 -8.62 -24.50
N ALA A 29 -4.89 -7.90 -24.91
CA ALA A 29 -4.98 -7.34 -26.26
C ALA A 29 -3.87 -6.29 -26.53
N ILE A 30 -3.50 -5.51 -25.51
CA ILE A 30 -2.38 -4.55 -25.60
C ILE A 30 -1.06 -5.30 -25.74
N LEU A 31 -0.80 -6.29 -24.89
CA LEU A 31 0.42 -7.09 -24.93
C LEU A 31 0.61 -7.81 -26.27
N GLN A 32 -0.47 -8.34 -26.86
CA GLN A 32 -0.45 -8.95 -28.19
C GLN A 32 -0.05 -7.95 -29.28
N LYS A 33 -0.56 -6.71 -29.24
CA LYS A 33 -0.17 -5.67 -30.22
C LYS A 33 1.31 -5.34 -30.18
N PHE A 34 1.91 -5.37 -28.99
CA PHE A 34 3.34 -5.14 -28.80
C PHE A 34 4.19 -6.42 -28.89
N GLN A 35 3.58 -7.56 -29.24
CA GLN A 35 4.25 -8.86 -29.30
C GLN A 35 4.95 -9.24 -27.98
N LEU A 36 4.42 -8.75 -26.86
CA LEU A 36 4.93 -9.03 -25.52
C LEU A 36 4.20 -10.26 -24.96
N ALA A 37 4.96 -11.22 -24.44
CA ALA A 37 4.37 -12.34 -23.71
C ALA A 37 3.75 -11.84 -22.39
N PRO A 38 2.53 -12.26 -22.04
CA PRO A 38 1.97 -11.99 -20.72
C PRO A 38 2.88 -12.55 -19.63
N ARG A 39 3.43 -11.67 -18.81
CA ARG A 39 4.22 -12.05 -17.65
C ARG A 39 3.27 -12.16 -16.45
N PRO A 40 3.24 -13.30 -15.72
CA PRO A 40 2.56 -13.37 -14.45
C PRO A 40 3.09 -12.26 -13.54
N ALA A 41 2.19 -11.48 -12.93
CA ALA A 41 2.59 -10.51 -11.93
C ALA A 41 3.43 -11.23 -10.88
N ALA A 42 4.65 -10.75 -10.62
CA ALA A 42 5.46 -11.30 -9.55
C ALA A 42 4.67 -11.18 -8.26
N ALA A 43 4.66 -12.24 -7.44
CA ALA A 43 4.04 -12.20 -6.12
C ALA A 43 4.55 -10.97 -5.38
N SER A 44 3.63 -10.15 -4.85
CA SER A 44 4.01 -8.93 -4.15
C SER A 44 4.92 -9.31 -2.97
N SER A 45 6.12 -8.74 -2.91
CA SER A 45 6.96 -8.87 -1.72
C SER A 45 6.35 -8.01 -0.62
N ASN A 46 5.38 -8.57 0.11
CA ASN A 46 4.71 -7.86 1.19
C ASN A 46 5.70 -7.66 2.34
N LYS A 47 6.19 -6.44 2.54
CA LYS A 47 7.01 -6.09 3.69
C LYS A 47 6.11 -5.60 4.82
N LEU A 48 6.02 -6.39 5.88
CA LEU A 48 5.28 -5.98 7.07
C LEU A 48 6.06 -4.89 7.82
N VAL A 49 5.50 -3.68 7.85
CA VAL A 49 6.07 -2.54 8.58
C VAL A 49 5.27 -2.32 9.85
N PHE A 50 5.92 -2.50 11.00
CA PHE A 50 5.30 -2.16 12.28
C PHE A 50 5.46 -0.69 12.59
N TRP A 51 4.34 -0.06 12.90
CA TRP A 51 4.32 1.31 13.34
C TRP A 51 4.85 1.42 14.77
N ARG A 52 5.89 2.23 14.97
CA ARG A 52 6.39 2.65 16.28
C ARG A 52 6.06 4.12 16.51
N SER A 53 5.76 4.49 17.76
CA SER A 53 5.64 5.89 18.15
C SER A 53 6.96 6.64 17.92
N PRO A 54 6.91 7.93 17.51
CA PRO A 54 8.10 8.77 17.43
C PRO A 54 8.82 8.87 18.77
N ILE A 55 10.11 9.20 18.73
CA ILE A 55 10.88 9.55 19.94
C ILE A 55 10.41 10.93 20.44
N LEU A 56 10.50 11.21 21.73
CA LEU A 56 10.15 12.51 22.30
C LEU A 56 10.87 13.66 21.57
N GLY A 57 10.13 14.74 21.28
CA GLY A 57 10.60 15.85 20.44
C GLY A 57 10.38 15.68 18.94
N TRP A 58 10.02 14.46 18.48
CA TRP A 58 9.69 14.20 17.08
C TRP A 58 8.17 14.13 16.87
N MET A 59 7.76 14.60 15.70
CA MET A 59 6.43 14.36 15.15
C MET A 59 6.54 13.42 13.95
N LYS A 60 5.49 12.64 13.74
CA LYS A 60 5.36 11.78 12.58
C LYS A 60 4.23 12.28 11.72
N GLU A 61 4.50 12.37 10.43
CA GLU A 61 3.55 12.66 9.39
C GLU A 61 3.23 11.37 8.63
N ASN A 62 1.94 11.02 8.56
CA ASN A 62 1.43 9.98 7.69
C ASN A 62 0.80 10.64 6.47
N THR A 63 1.42 10.51 5.30
CA THR A 63 0.84 10.98 4.04
C THR A 63 0.15 9.83 3.31
N ASP A 64 -1.05 10.06 2.82
CA ASP A 64 -1.74 9.16 1.89
C ASP A 64 -2.34 9.96 0.73
N GLY A 65 -2.54 9.29 -0.40
CA GLY A 65 -3.03 9.91 -1.62
C GLY A 65 -3.94 8.99 -2.40
N SER A 66 -4.95 9.59 -3.04
CA SER A 66 -5.87 8.89 -3.93
C SER A 66 -5.88 9.56 -5.29
N VAL A 67 -5.95 8.73 -6.33
CA VAL A 67 -5.97 9.17 -7.73
C VAL A 67 -7.09 8.48 -8.47
N THR A 68 -7.80 9.26 -9.28
CA THR A 68 -8.75 8.80 -10.28
C THR A 68 -8.25 9.20 -11.68
N ASN A 69 -8.98 8.83 -12.73
CA ASN A 69 -8.60 9.22 -14.10
C ASN A 69 -8.67 10.73 -14.37
N VAL A 70 -9.28 11.52 -13.46
CA VAL A 70 -9.53 12.95 -13.66
C VAL A 70 -9.07 13.83 -12.50
N SER A 71 -8.69 13.25 -11.37
CA SER A 71 -8.29 14.00 -10.17
C SER A 71 -7.30 13.23 -9.31
N ALA A 72 -6.50 13.97 -8.57
CA ALA A 72 -5.67 13.44 -7.50
C ALA A 72 -5.86 14.31 -6.25
N ALA A 73 -5.77 13.69 -5.09
CA ALA A 73 -5.78 14.37 -3.81
C ALA A 73 -4.81 13.68 -2.84
N CYS A 74 -4.16 14.46 -1.98
CA CYS A 74 -3.30 13.94 -0.93
C CYS A 74 -3.52 14.68 0.38
N ALA A 75 -3.29 13.97 1.49
CA ALA A 75 -3.36 14.55 2.82
C ALA A 75 -2.32 13.94 3.76
N GLY A 76 -1.86 14.74 4.72
CA GLY A 76 -0.93 14.38 5.77
C GLY A 76 -1.58 14.43 7.15
N LEU A 77 -1.33 13.42 7.99
CA LEU A 77 -1.75 13.36 9.39
C LEU A 77 -0.53 13.43 10.31
N PHE A 78 -0.48 14.44 11.17
CA PHE A 78 0.59 14.62 12.14
C PHE A 78 0.21 14.05 13.51
N ARG A 79 1.11 13.24 14.08
CA ARG A 79 1.03 12.70 15.43
C ARG A 79 2.32 12.92 16.19
N ASP A 80 2.20 13.12 17.50
CA ASP A 80 3.38 13.24 18.37
C ASP A 80 3.91 11.89 18.87
N HIS A 81 4.97 11.95 19.68
CA HIS A 81 5.57 10.79 20.36
C HIS A 81 4.61 10.02 21.29
N THR A 82 3.50 10.61 21.74
CA THR A 82 2.44 9.94 22.49
C THR A 82 1.37 9.33 21.59
N SER A 83 1.58 9.35 20.27
CA SER A 83 0.60 8.96 19.25
C SER A 83 -0.68 9.80 19.24
N ARG A 84 -0.69 10.96 19.90
CA ARG A 84 -1.83 11.88 19.90
C ARG A 84 -1.88 12.64 18.58
N PHE A 85 -3.10 12.80 18.08
CA PHE A 85 -3.40 13.65 16.94
C PHE A 85 -2.95 15.09 17.21
N ARG A 86 -2.29 15.70 16.23
CA ARG A 86 -1.89 17.12 16.29
C ARG A 86 -2.52 17.95 15.19
N HIS A 87 -2.47 17.48 13.94
CA HIS A 87 -2.92 18.28 12.80
C HIS A 87 -3.17 17.43 11.55
N ILE A 88 -3.96 17.96 10.61
CA ILE A 88 -4.13 17.44 9.25
C ILE A 88 -3.73 18.54 8.28
N HIS A 89 -2.93 18.19 7.28
CA HIS A 89 -2.59 19.08 6.16
C HIS A 89 -3.12 18.50 4.86
N ASN A 90 -3.91 19.26 4.11
CA ASN A 90 -4.31 18.88 2.75
C ASN A 90 -3.27 19.45 1.78
N LEU A 91 -2.73 18.59 0.91
CA LEU A 91 -1.69 18.92 -0.06
C LEU A 91 -2.30 19.13 -1.44
#